data_AF-A0A3C1QVP0-F1
#
_entry.id   AF-A0A3C1QVP0-F1
#
_cell.length_a   1.000
_cell.length_b   1.000
_cell.length_c   1.000
_cell.angle_alpha   90.00
_cell.angle_beta   90.00
_cell.angle_gamma   90.00
#
_symmetry.space_group_name_H-M   'P 1'
#
loop_
_entity.id
_entity.type
_entity.pdbx_description
1 polymer ?
#
loop_
_entity_poly.entity_id
_entity_poly.type
_entity_poly.pdbx_seq_one_letter_code
_entity_poly.pdbx_strand_id
1 'polypeptide(L)' 'MAEHDLQVVAETLRRRTFAIISHPDAGKTTLTEKLLLFGGAIQMAGSVKGRKAARHATSDWMALEKERG' A
#
# COMPACT_ATOMS: atom_id res chain seq x y z
N MET A 1 -11.16 0.88 -35.03
CA MET A 1 -11.82 1.18 -33.73
C MET A 1 -11.89 -0.04 -32.83
N ALA A 2 -12.24 -1.24 -33.33
CA ALA A 2 -12.42 -2.45 -32.52
C ALA A 2 -11.19 -2.96 -31.73
N GLU A 3 -9.97 -2.85 -32.27
CA GLU A 3 -8.78 -3.46 -31.65
C GLU A 3 -8.31 -2.71 -30.38
N HIS A 4 -8.37 -1.38 -30.43
CA HIS A 4 -8.06 -0.53 -29.28
C HIS A 4 -9.08 -0.73 -28.15
N ASP A 5 -10.36 -0.88 -28.49
CA ASP A 5 -11.42 -1.12 -27.51
C ASP A 5 -11.25 -2.46 -26.79
N LEU A 6 -10.85 -3.51 -27.51
CA LEU A 6 -10.50 -4.81 -26.91
C LEU A 6 -9.30 -4.70 -25.96
N GLN A 7 -8.30 -3.91 -26.31
CA GLN A 7 -7.15 -3.66 -25.45
C GLN A 7 -7.54 -2.91 -24.17
N VAL A 8 -8.39 -1.89 -24.27
CA VAL A 8 -8.90 -1.13 -23.12
C VAL A 8 -9.70 -2.04 -22.17
N VAL A 9 -10.57 -2.88 -22.72
CA VAL A 9 -11.37 -3.83 -21.93
C VAL A 9 -10.48 -4.85 -21.23
N ALA A 10 -9.52 -5.44 -21.94
CA ALA A 10 -8.57 -6.41 -21.37
C ALA A 10 -7.75 -5.79 -20.21
N GLU A 11 -7.25 -4.57 -20.40
CA GLU A 11 -6.51 -3.84 -19.37
C GLU A 11 -7.39 -3.48 -18.16
N THR A 12 -8.63 -3.08 -18.38
CA THR A 12 -9.59 -2.79 -17.30
C THR A 12 -9.86 -4.04 -16.46
N LEU A 13 -10.07 -5.19 -17.11
CA LEU A 13 -10.36 -6.46 -16.44
C LEU A 13 -9.17 -7.01 -15.62
N ARG A 14 -7.94 -6.61 -15.91
CA ARG A 14 -6.74 -7.01 -15.14
C ARG A 14 -6.51 -6.18 -13.87
N ARG A 15 -7.02 -4.95 -13.80
CA ARG A 15 -6.78 -4.03 -12.67
C ARG A 15 -7.59 -4.42 -11.43
N ARG A 16 -6.99 -4.29 -10.25
CA ARG A 16 -7.65 -4.48 -8.94
C ARG A 16 -7.25 -3.31 -8.04
N THR A 17 -8.20 -2.44 -7.73
CA THR A 17 -8.01 -1.28 -6.83
C THR A 17 -8.81 -1.53 -5.56
N PHE A 18 -8.12 -1.53 -4.41
CA PHE A 18 -8.74 -1.82 -3.11
C PHE A 18 -8.01 -1.08 -1.99
N ALA A 19 -8.65 -1.02 -0.82
CA ALA A 19 -8.09 -0.48 0.41
C ALA A 19 -8.24 -1.49 1.56
N ILE A 20 -7.32 -1.43 2.52
CA ILE A 20 -7.38 -2.22 3.76
C ILE A 20 -7.82 -1.30 4.90
N ILE A 21 -9.04 -1.51 5.41
CA ILE A 21 -9.58 -0.81 6.57
C ILE A 21 -9.62 -1.75 7.77
N SER A 22 -9.16 -1.29 8.94
CA SER A 22 -9.16 -2.08 10.16
C SER A 22 -9.12 -1.20 11.40
N HIS A 23 -9.51 -1.78 12.54
CA HIS A 23 -9.24 -1.20 13.85
C HIS A 23 -7.72 -0.99 14.08
N PRO A 24 -7.30 -0.05 14.94
CA PRO A 24 -5.92 0.02 15.44
C PRO A 24 -5.37 -1.36 15.82
N ASP A 25 -4.09 -1.58 15.55
CA ASP A 25 -3.33 -2.81 15.87
C ASP A 25 -3.83 -4.14 15.27
N ALA A 26 -4.89 -4.15 14.46
CA ALA A 26 -5.40 -5.35 13.76
C ALA A 26 -4.49 -5.89 12.63
N GLY A 27 -3.29 -5.32 12.44
CA GLY A 27 -2.30 -5.87 11.52
C GLY A 27 -2.38 -5.42 10.06
N LYS A 28 -3.16 -4.37 9.71
CA LYS A 28 -3.24 -3.82 8.34
C LYS A 28 -1.88 -3.58 7.68
N THR A 29 -0.91 -3.09 8.43
CA THR A 29 0.45 -2.82 7.95
C THR A 29 1.21 -4.11 7.65
N THR A 30 1.10 -5.11 8.54
CA THR A 30 1.71 -6.44 8.34
C THR A 30 1.13 -7.15 7.11
N LEU A 31 -0.19 -7.05 6.91
CA LEU A 31 -0.84 -7.61 5.72
C LEU A 31 -0.37 -6.91 4.44
N THR A 32 -0.26 -5.58 4.46
CA THR A 32 0.24 -4.78 3.34
C THR A 32 1.66 -5.19 2.95
N GLU A 33 2.56 -5.39 3.92
CA GLU A 33 3.94 -5.85 3.68
C GLU A 33 3.97 -7.20 2.96
N LYS A 34 3.16 -8.16 3.39
CA LYS A 34 3.09 -9.49 2.77
C LYS A 34 2.56 -9.41 1.34
N LEU A 35 1.51 -8.62 1.10
CA LEU A 35 0.97 -8.43 -0.25
C LEU A 35 2.00 -7.82 -1.20
N LEU A 36 2.76 -6.82 -0.74
CA LEU A 36 3.84 -6.21 -1.53
C LEU A 36 4.98 -7.20 -1.80
N LEU A 37 5.36 -8.02 -0.82
CA LEU A 37 6.37 -9.06 -0.99
C LEU A 37 5.94 -10.10 -2.03
N PHE A 38 4.71 -10.62 -1.93
CA PHE A 38 4.17 -11.58 -2.89
C PHE A 38 3.99 -10.98 -4.29
N GLY A 39 3.73 -9.67 -4.38
CA GLY A 39 3.68 -8.93 -5.64
C GLY A 39 5.05 -8.56 -6.22
N GLY A 40 6.17 -8.98 -5.63
CA GLY A 40 7.53 -8.65 -6.08
C GLY A 40 7.96 -7.21 -5.76
N ALA A 41 7.15 -6.44 -5.05
CA ALA A 41 7.41 -5.05 -4.66
C ALA A 41 8.27 -4.93 -3.39
N ILE A 42 9.45 -5.57 -3.40
CA ILE A 42 10.32 -5.75 -2.23
C ILE A 42 10.71 -4.41 -1.57
N GLN A 43 11.10 -3.41 -2.36
CA GLN A 43 11.49 -2.08 -1.86
C GLN A 43 10.32 -1.38 -1.16
N MET A 44 9.11 -1.47 -1.74
CA MET A 44 7.92 -0.90 -1.11
C MET A 44 7.57 -1.63 0.18
N ALA A 45 7.65 -2.97 0.20
CA ALA A 45 7.45 -3.77 1.42
C ALA A 45 8.41 -3.37 2.55
N GLY A 46 9.70 -3.16 2.22
CA GLY A 46 10.71 -2.68 3.16
C GLY A 46 10.41 -1.28 3.73
N SER A 47 9.93 -0.36 2.90
CA SER A 47 9.53 0.99 3.33
C SER A 47 8.34 1.00 4.30
N VAL A 48 7.42 0.05 4.17
CA VAL A 48 6.26 -0.10 5.06
C VAL A 48 6.71 -0.60 6.42
N LYS A 49 7.62 -1.58 6.45
CA LYS A 49 8.27 -2.07 7.69
C LYS A 49 9.06 -0.98 8.40
N GLY A 50 9.84 -0.19 7.66
CA GLY A 50 10.59 0.95 8.21
C GLY A 50 9.68 1.99 8.88
N ARG A 51 8.52 2.29 8.26
CA ARG A 51 7.51 3.18 8.84
C ARG A 51 6.83 2.59 10.08
N LYS A 52 6.64 1.27 10.15
CA LYS A 52 6.09 0.61 11.35
C LYS A 52 7.08 0.61 12.51
N ALA A 53 8.37 0.34 12.24
CA ALA A 53 9.43 0.37 13.26
C ALA A 53 9.68 1.78 13.80
N ALA A 54 9.54 2.82 12.97
CA ALA A 54 9.65 4.22 13.38
C ALA A 54 8.46 4.74 14.22
N ARG A 55 7.36 3.98 14.35
CA ARG A 55 6.13 4.39 15.05
C ARG A 55 6.13 4.13 16.56
N HIS A 56 7.28 3.83 17.18
CA HIS A 56 7.36 3.58 18.62
C HIS A 56 7.19 4.83 19.51
N ALA A 57 6.98 6.02 18.94
CA ALA A 57 6.59 7.21 19.69
C ALA A 57 5.34 7.85 19.08
N THR A 58 4.24 7.85 19.82
CA THR A 58 2.95 8.47 19.45
C THR A 58 3.04 10.00 19.32
N SER A 59 4.11 10.64 19.80
CA SER A 59 4.38 12.08 19.63
C SER A 59 4.91 12.44 18.24
N ASP A 60 5.73 11.57 17.64
CA ASP A 60 6.55 11.95 16.48
C ASP A 60 5.81 11.73 15.16
N TRP A 61 4.75 10.89 15.18
CA TRP A 61 3.95 10.60 13.99
C TRP A 61 3.16 11.82 13.49
N MET A 62 2.60 12.63 14.40
CA MET A 62 1.87 13.86 14.05
C MET A 62 2.77 14.94 13.45
N ALA A 63 4.02 15.05 13.90
CA ALA A 63 4.99 15.99 13.35
C ALA A 63 5.42 15.58 11.92
N LEU A 64 5.66 14.28 11.72
CA LEU A 64 6.15 13.74 10.44
C LEU A 64 5.08 13.74 9.33
N GLU A 65 3.80 13.57 9.67
CA GLU A 65 2.71 13.72 8.69
C GLU A 65 2.53 15.18 8.25
N LYS A 66 2.72 16.14 9.16
CA LYS A 66 2.57 17.56 8.87
C LYS A 66 3.68 18.11 7.97
N GLU A 67 4.90 17.58 8.07
CA GLU A 67 6.05 18.01 7.25
C GLU A 67 6.00 17.46 5.81
N ARG A 68 5.26 16.36 5.58
CA ARG A 68 5.12 15.72 4.27
C ARG A 68 3.84 16.12 3.52
N GLY A 69 3.01 16.95 4.14
CA GLY A 69 1.83 17.57 3.52
C GLY A 69 2.23 18.58 2.45
#